data_AF-A0A6A9QBU5-F1
#
_entry.id   AF-A0A6A9QBU5-F1
#
_cell.length_a   1.000
_cell.length_b   1.000
_cell.length_c   1.000
_cell.angle_alpha   90.00
_cell.angle_beta   90.00
_cell.angle_gamma   90.00
#
_symmetry.space_group_name_H-M   'P 1'
#
loop_
_entity.id
_entity.type
_entity.pdbx_description
1 polymer ?
#
loop_
_entity_poly.entity_id
_entity_poly.type
_entity_poly.pdbx_seq_one_letter_code
_entity_poly.pdbx_strand_id
1 'polypeptide(L)'
;MEFFLGNFIAIFLHFRNVDVEDKILLVRGILGAIAGVISAFSNSFIYAVIIVLVSYIISIPIVTFYFKIKKNWLVFGKGSLTLAIAWFLILVSVYNVFG
;
A
#
# COMPACT_ATOMS: atom_id res chain seq x y z
N MET A 1 16.56 18.41 18.60
CA MET A 1 16.62 16.98 18.23
C MET A 1 15.58 16.16 18.98
N GLU A 2 15.40 16.37 20.29
CA GLU A 2 14.37 15.67 21.10
C GLU A 2 12.93 15.93 20.66
N PHE A 3 12.60 17.14 20.19
CA PHE A 3 11.26 17.46 19.68
C PHE A 3 10.85 16.63 18.43
N PHE A 4 11.79 16.42 17.51
CA PHE A 4 11.56 15.59 16.32
C PHE A 4 11.44 14.11 16.68
N LEU A 5 12.27 13.63 17.61
CA LEU A 5 12.22 12.24 18.06
C LEU A 5 10.92 11.95 18.83
N GLY A 6 10.48 12.88 19.69
CA GLY A 6 9.22 12.78 20.42
C GLY A 6 8.00 12.74 19.50
N ASN A 7 7.95 13.59 18.47
CA ASN A 7 6.87 13.56 17.48
C ASN A 7 6.88 12.27 16.64
N PHE A 8 8.05 11.79 16.25
CA PHE A 8 8.17 10.54 15.48
C PHE A 8 7.70 9.33 16.31
N ILE A 9 8.07 9.29 17.59
CA ILE A 9 7.62 8.26 18.54
C ILE A 9 6.11 8.38 18.80
N ALA A 10 5.57 9.58 18.95
CA ALA A 10 4.13 9.80 19.14
C ALA A 10 3.31 9.33 17.94
N ILE A 11 3.77 9.61 16.72
CA ILE A 11 3.17 9.11 15.48
C ILE A 11 3.23 7.56 15.45
N PHE A 12 4.37 6.98 15.77
CA PHE A 12 4.53 5.53 15.81
C PHE A 12 3.64 4.85 16.86
N LEU A 13 3.51 5.46 18.05
CA LEU A 13 2.62 5.01 19.12
C LEU A 13 1.14 5.19 18.77
N HIS A 14 0.79 6.24 18.03
CA HIS A 14 -0.56 6.42 17.51
C HIS A 14 -0.91 5.30 16.53
N PHE A 15 -0.02 4.99 15.57
CA PHE A 15 -0.18 3.85 14.67
C PHE A 15 -0.22 2.50 15.40
N ARG A 16 0.37 2.37 16.60
CA ARG A 16 0.24 1.17 17.42
C ARG A 16 -1.22 0.92 17.84
N ASN A 17 -1.94 1.97 18.23
CA ASN A 17 -3.35 1.89 18.69
C ASN A 17 -4.38 1.89 17.55
N VAL A 18 -3.97 2.14 16.31
CA VAL A 18 -4.84 2.08 15.13
C VAL A 18 -5.34 0.65 14.90
N ASP A 19 -6.61 0.54 14.52
CA ASP A 19 -7.27 -0.73 14.24
C ASP A 19 -6.53 -1.50 13.14
N VAL A 20 -6.59 -2.84 13.23
CA VAL A 20 -5.93 -3.71 12.26
C VAL A 20 -6.47 -3.46 10.85
N GLU A 21 -7.74 -3.09 10.72
CA GLU A 21 -8.36 -2.75 9.44
C GLU A 21 -7.70 -1.55 8.75
N ASP A 22 -7.39 -0.51 9.51
CA ASP A 22 -6.73 0.71 9.02
C ASP A 22 -5.26 0.45 8.68
N LYS A 23 -4.60 -0.42 9.45
CA LYS A 23 -3.24 -0.88 9.12
C LYS A 23 -3.20 -1.62 7.78
N ILE A 24 -4.20 -2.46 7.48
CA ILE A 24 -4.31 -3.13 6.17
C ILE A 24 -4.50 -2.13 5.05
N LEU A 25 -5.41 -1.16 5.23
CA LEU A 25 -5.67 -0.08 4.28
C LEU A 25 -4.38 0.68 3.97
N LEU A 26 -3.60 1.01 4.99
CA LEU A 26 -2.34 1.75 4.88
C LEU A 26 -1.26 0.93 4.16
N VAL A 27 -1.06 -0.34 4.53
CA VAL A 27 -0.08 -1.22 3.85
C VAL A 27 -0.43 -1.38 2.37
N ARG A 28 -1.70 -1.63 2.06
CA ARG A 28 -2.16 -1.78 0.68
C ARG A 28 -2.08 -0.48 -0.12
N GLY A 29 -2.33 0.66 0.50
CA GLY A 29 -2.10 1.98 -0.10
C GLY A 29 -0.64 2.22 -0.46
N ILE A 30 0.29 1.91 0.46
CA ILE A 30 1.74 2.04 0.21
C ILE A 30 2.19 1.11 -0.92
N LEU A 31 1.78 -0.16 -0.88
CA LEU A 31 2.12 -1.12 -1.94
C LEU A 31 1.54 -0.69 -3.29
N GLY A 32 0.31 -0.18 -3.32
CA GLY A 32 -0.30 0.40 -4.52
C GLY A 32 0.52 1.58 -5.05
N ALA A 33 0.91 2.51 -4.18
CA ALA A 33 1.74 3.65 -4.58
C ALA A 33 3.09 3.21 -5.19
N ILE A 34 3.80 2.29 -4.53
CA ILE A 34 5.06 1.72 -5.05
C ILE A 34 4.84 1.05 -6.40
N ALA A 35 3.79 0.23 -6.52
CA ALA A 35 3.42 -0.43 -7.76
C ALA A 35 3.14 0.58 -8.89
N GLY A 36 2.48 1.71 -8.56
CA GLY A 36 2.17 2.78 -9.50
C GLY A 36 3.43 3.45 -10.03
N VAL A 37 4.39 3.75 -9.15
CA VAL A 37 5.71 4.28 -9.55
C VAL A 37 6.42 3.31 -10.49
N ILE A 38 6.53 2.03 -10.12
CA ILE A 38 7.20 1.01 -10.95
C ILE A 38 6.50 0.87 -12.31
N SER A 39 5.17 0.88 -12.30
CA SER A 39 4.35 0.77 -13.51
C SER A 39 4.55 1.94 -14.47
N ALA A 40 4.80 3.15 -13.98
CA ALA A 40 5.02 4.33 -14.83
C ALA A 40 6.30 4.21 -15.68
N PHE A 41 7.29 3.44 -15.22
CA PHE A 41 8.51 3.15 -15.99
C PHE A 41 8.35 1.96 -16.94
N SER A 42 7.18 1.31 -16.94
CA SER A 42 6.86 0.28 -17.93
C SER A 42 6.22 0.92 -19.16
N ASN A 43 6.74 0.63 -20.35
CA ASN A 43 6.20 1.18 -21.61
C ASN A 43 4.96 0.42 -22.11
N SER A 44 4.33 -0.42 -21.30
CA SER A 44 3.14 -1.16 -21.71
C SER A 44 2.16 -1.36 -20.57
N PHE A 45 0.90 -1.07 -20.89
CA PHE A 45 -0.24 -1.19 -19.98
C PHE A 45 -0.37 -2.61 -19.39
N ILE A 46 -0.04 -3.64 -20.18
CA ILE A 46 -0.12 -5.03 -19.73
C ILE A 46 0.85 -5.27 -18.57
N TYR A 47 2.08 -4.75 -18.65
CA TYR A 47 3.05 -4.86 -17.56
C TYR A 47 2.60 -4.09 -16.32
N ALA A 48 2.04 -2.90 -16.48
CA ALA A 48 1.49 -2.12 -15.36
C ALA A 48 0.40 -2.89 -14.60
N VAL A 49 -0.50 -3.56 -15.33
CA VAL A 49 -1.55 -4.42 -14.73
C VAL A 49 -0.94 -5.64 -14.03
N ILE A 50 0.08 -6.27 -14.61
CA ILE A 50 0.76 -7.39 -13.96
C ILE A 50 1.42 -6.94 -12.65
N ILE A 51 2.05 -5.76 -12.63
CA ILE A 51 2.72 -5.22 -11.44
C ILE A 51 1.73 -5.02 -10.29
N VAL A 52 0.54 -4.46 -10.54
CA VAL A 52 -0.46 -4.27 -9.48
C VAL A 52 -1.02 -5.60 -8.95
N LEU A 53 -1.22 -6.58 -9.84
CA LEU A 53 -1.66 -7.93 -9.44
C LEU A 53 -0.61 -8.64 -8.59
N VAL A 54 0.66 -8.60 -9.00
CA VAL A 54 1.78 -9.16 -8.22
C VAL A 54 1.89 -8.47 -6.87
N SER A 55 1.76 -7.14 -6.83
CA SER A 55 1.79 -6.37 -5.57
C SER A 55 0.64 -6.75 -4.63
N TYR A 56 -0.55 -7.03 -5.17
CA TYR A 56 -1.66 -7.57 -4.39
C TYR A 56 -1.36 -8.96 -3.83
N ILE A 57 -0.81 -9.87 -4.65
CA ILE A 57 -0.41 -11.21 -4.20
C ILE A 57 0.63 -11.12 -3.07
N ILE A 58 1.61 -10.22 -3.19
CA ILE A 58 2.61 -9.95 -2.13
C ILE A 58 1.97 -9.35 -0.87
N SER A 59 0.91 -8.54 -1.01
CA SER A 59 0.22 -7.96 0.14
C SER A 59 -0.41 -9.02 1.05
N ILE A 60 -0.84 -10.16 0.50
CA ILE A 60 -1.52 -11.23 1.25
C ILE A 60 -0.62 -11.79 2.37
N PRO A 61 0.58 -12.34 2.10
CA PRO A 61 1.45 -12.85 3.15
C PRO A 61 1.87 -11.75 4.14
N ILE A 62 2.08 -10.50 3.68
CA ILE A 62 2.38 -9.38 4.58
C ILE A 62 1.26 -9.19 5.58
N VAL A 63 0.01 -9.10 5.11
CA VAL A 63 -1.16 -8.87 5.97
C VAL A 63 -1.41 -10.07 6.88
N THR A 64 -1.32 -11.29 6.36
CA THR A 64 -1.59 -12.51 7.13
C THR A 64 -0.54 -12.73 8.23
N PHE A 65 0.75 -12.64 7.91
CA PHE A 65 1.81 -12.96 8.87
C PHE A 65 2.09 -11.81 9.84
N TYR A 66 2.08 -10.56 9.38
CA TYR A 66 2.43 -9.42 10.22
C TYR A 66 1.31 -9.04 11.19
N PHE A 67 0.06 -9.03 10.73
CA PHE A 67 -1.09 -8.65 11.56
C PHE A 67 -1.81 -9.86 12.20
N LYS A 68 -1.36 -11.09 11.94
CA LYS A 68 -1.90 -12.34 12.51
C LYS A 68 -3.42 -12.49 12.32
N ILE A 69 -3.92 -12.09 11.16
CA ILE A 69 -5.36 -12.03 10.86
C ILE A 69 -5.87 -13.40 10.44
N LYS A 70 -6.99 -13.84 11.04
CA LYS A 70 -7.67 -15.10 10.70
C LYS A 70 -8.92 -14.93 9.85
N LYS A 71 -9.46 -13.71 9.72
CA LYS A 71 -10.71 -13.45 8.98
C LYS A 71 -10.42 -13.25 7.49
N ASN A 72 -10.98 -14.13 6.65
CA ASN A 72 -10.76 -14.12 5.20
C ASN A 72 -11.09 -12.77 4.54
N TRP A 73 -12.17 -12.10 4.95
CA TRP A 73 -12.53 -10.78 4.39
C TRP A 73 -11.45 -9.72 4.64
N LEU A 74 -10.81 -9.74 5.81
CA LEU A 74 -9.74 -8.80 6.14
C LEU A 74 -8.46 -9.09 5.35
N VAL A 75 -8.17 -10.36 5.08
CA VAL A 75 -7.00 -10.78 4.31
C VAL A 75 -7.15 -10.49 2.82
N PHE A 76 -8.30 -10.83 2.22
CA PHE A 76 -8.47 -10.71 0.77
C PHE A 76 -9.18 -9.41 0.37
N GLY A 77 -10.30 -9.09 1.02
CA GLY A 77 -11.16 -7.97 0.60
C GLY A 77 -10.71 -6.60 1.11
N LYS A 78 -10.41 -6.48 2.40
CA LYS A 78 -10.19 -5.16 3.02
C LYS A 78 -8.99 -4.44 2.40
N GLY A 79 -9.19 -3.23 1.87
CA GLY A 79 -8.13 -2.41 1.29
C GLY A 79 -7.62 -2.86 -0.09
N SER A 80 -8.23 -3.87 -0.74
CA SER A 80 -7.88 -4.23 -2.13
C SER A 80 -8.17 -3.07 -3.10
N LEU A 81 -9.32 -2.42 -2.93
CA LEU A 81 -9.69 -1.22 -3.69
C LEU A 81 -8.71 -0.07 -3.44
N THR A 82 -8.24 0.09 -2.20
CA THR A 82 -7.25 1.10 -1.83
C THR A 82 -5.92 0.88 -2.56
N LEU A 83 -5.48 -0.37 -2.70
CA LEU A 83 -4.30 -0.71 -3.51
C LEU A 83 -4.49 -0.29 -4.97
N ALA A 84 -5.62 -0.66 -5.57
CA ALA A 84 -5.92 -0.34 -6.97
C ALA A 84 -6.01 1.18 -7.22
N ILE A 85 -6.71 1.90 -6.34
CA ILE A 85 -6.84 3.36 -6.42
C ILE A 85 -5.48 4.03 -6.24
N ALA A 86 -4.71 3.66 -5.22
CA ALA A 86 -3.39 4.23 -4.98
C ALA A 86 -2.43 3.97 -6.15
N TRP A 87 -2.43 2.75 -6.70
CA TRP A 87 -1.68 2.40 -7.91
C TRP A 87 -2.05 3.29 -9.09
N PHE A 88 -3.34 3.43 -9.38
CA PHE A 88 -3.82 4.21 -10.52
C PHE A 88 -3.49 5.70 -10.37
N LEU A 89 -3.74 6.28 -9.18
CA LEU A 89 -3.45 7.69 -8.92
C LEU A 89 -1.96 8.01 -9.07
N ILE A 90 -1.08 7.16 -8.53
CA ILE A 90 0.35 7.38 -8.63
C ILE A 90 0.85 7.14 -10.06
N LEU A 91 0.37 6.11 -10.74
CA LEU A 91 0.69 5.85 -12.14
C LEU A 91 0.41 7.08 -13.01
N VAL A 92 -0.81 7.62 -12.92
CA VAL A 92 -1.23 8.81 -13.67
C VAL A 92 -0.42 10.04 -13.24
N SER A 93 -0.15 10.21 -11.94
CA SER A 93 0.63 11.36 -11.45
C SER A 93 2.06 11.34 -11.98
N VAL A 94 2.73 10.19 -11.97
CA VAL A 94 4.11 10.06 -12.46
C VAL A 94 4.15 10.25 -13.98
N TYR A 95 3.21 9.69 -14.73
CA TYR A 95 3.13 9.94 -16.18
C TYR A 95 2.94 11.41 -16.52
N ASN A 96 2.13 12.16 -15.76
CA ASN A 96 1.93 13.59 -16.01
C ASN A 96 3.15 14.46 -15.65
N VAL A 97 4.08 13.95 -14.82
CA VAL A 97 5.28 14.70 -14.40
C VAL A 97 6.47 14.41 -15.33
N PHE A 98 6.58 13.17 -15.82
CA PHE A 98 7.74 12.71 -16.60
C PHE A 98 7.44 12.45 -18.09
N GLY A 99 6.18 12.43 -18.49
CA GLY A 99 5.74 12.33 -19.89
C GLY A 99 5.36 13.69 -20.45
#